data_AF-A0A8E6M5R4-F1
#
_entry.id   AF-A0A8E6M5R4-F1
#
_cell.length_a   1.000
_cell.length_b   1.000
_cell.length_c   1.000
_cell.angle_alpha   90.00
_cell.angle_beta   90.00
_cell.angle_gamma   90.00
#
_symmetry.space_group_name_H-M   'P 1'
#
loop_
_entity.id
_entity.type
_entity.pdbx_description
1 polymer ?
#
loop_
_entity_poly.entity_id
_entity_poly.type
_entity_poly.pdbx_seq_one_letter_code
_entity_poly.pdbx_strand_id
1 'polypeptide(L)'
;MNVFGIKIGHRNPSQQTERTPSPSPQASPLPAGRAGRLQRQNALSPTIRYNARSTPSTPDRARASSMHGGAGSSSPACSSGAASPSRGLTRQAGRRENAQLAQFHDTMRASPKMSRNDPIPETPPETPKRLQQKMDAIDLPKLKSLDKDLYHYAHMATELVNENNGSNAVLMRMDKKMLPLIAEAENARHPGLNLHVFKNADECYKAIKMQNKQVWSSKQPMNMRVLYSPIKGMPDHHVALDVQFRPGHRPSVMCMESALGHMMDTIQMGIEHGLKGAKVKMVGNTIQASQWDCAMYALNNALKLFKHHDEYTARVHGGETDVSLPAEFLKHAQSRSHIRESPNKNDIVSKDKGGLHAETLMHRNLAYRTQRFEKAYSTSIEGFRFQEIQRAGDYLAAQRGLK
;
A
#
# COMPACT_ATOMS: atom_id res chain seq x y z
N MET A 1 -1.71 -14.41 -28.47
CA MET A 1 -1.43 -15.87 -28.46
C MET A 1 -1.76 -16.41 -27.08
N ASN A 2 -2.79 -17.25 -27.01
CA ASN A 2 -3.30 -17.90 -25.80
C ASN A 2 -2.48 -19.14 -25.49
N VAL A 3 -1.94 -19.26 -24.27
CA VAL A 3 -1.59 -20.57 -23.70
C VAL A 3 -1.78 -20.54 -22.18
N PHE A 4 -2.91 -21.06 -21.70
CA PHE A 4 -3.05 -21.67 -20.38
C PHE A 4 -3.78 -22.99 -20.57
N GLY A 5 -3.13 -24.10 -20.24
CA GLY A 5 -3.76 -25.42 -20.28
C GLY A 5 -2.74 -26.55 -20.26
N ILE A 6 -2.23 -26.89 -19.08
CA ILE A 6 -1.74 -28.25 -18.83
C ILE A 6 -2.30 -28.71 -17.48
N LYS A 7 -3.26 -29.62 -17.56
CA LYS A 7 -3.71 -30.51 -16.48
C LYS A 7 -2.59 -31.53 -16.24
N ILE A 8 -2.12 -31.66 -15.00
CA ILE A 8 -1.23 -32.77 -14.62
C ILE A 8 -2.08 -33.82 -13.91
N GLY A 9 -2.15 -34.99 -14.52
CA GLY A 9 -2.86 -36.16 -14.05
C GLY A 9 -2.13 -36.86 -12.90
N HIS A 10 -2.94 -37.47 -12.04
CA HIS A 10 -2.53 -38.39 -10.98
C HIS A 10 -1.71 -39.57 -11.49
N ARG A 11 -0.57 -39.83 -10.84
CA ARG A 11 0.03 -41.16 -10.75
C ARG A 11 0.54 -41.40 -9.32
N ASN A 12 -0.02 -42.41 -8.67
CA ASN A 12 0.59 -43.09 -7.52
C ASN A 12 1.90 -43.78 -7.97
N PRO A 13 2.83 -43.99 -7.04
CA PRO A 13 2.99 -45.37 -6.57
C PRO A 13 3.08 -45.48 -5.04
N SER A 14 2.29 -46.42 -4.54
CA SER A 14 2.49 -47.15 -3.31
C SER A 14 3.84 -47.87 -3.29
N GLN A 15 4.63 -47.66 -2.23
CA GLN A 15 5.42 -48.71 -1.60
C GLN A 15 5.67 -48.34 -0.13
N GLN A 16 5.01 -49.09 0.75
CA GLN A 16 5.28 -49.15 2.18
C GLN A 16 6.62 -49.85 2.40
N THR A 17 7.41 -49.33 3.35
CA THR A 17 8.19 -50.19 4.26
C THR A 17 8.14 -49.56 5.64
N GLU A 18 7.56 -50.31 6.56
CA GLU A 18 7.46 -50.01 7.98
C GLU A 18 8.83 -50.08 8.65
N ARG A 19 9.16 -49.10 9.51
CA ARG A 19 9.98 -49.33 10.71
C ARG A 19 9.43 -48.50 11.87
N THR A 20 9.04 -49.21 12.92
CA THR A 20 8.53 -48.74 14.22
C THR A 20 9.66 -48.15 15.10
N PRO A 21 9.31 -47.41 16.17
CA PRO A 21 10.12 -46.33 16.75
C PRO A 21 10.99 -46.78 17.94
N SER A 22 11.92 -45.92 18.36
CA SER A 22 12.63 -46.03 19.65
C SER A 22 13.01 -44.63 20.18
N PRO A 23 13.21 -44.48 21.50
CA PRO A 23 12.65 -43.37 22.28
C PRO A 23 13.59 -42.18 22.52
N SER A 24 12.96 -41.05 22.87
CA SER A 24 13.58 -39.79 23.29
C SER A 24 14.43 -39.90 24.56
N PRO A 25 15.45 -39.05 24.73
CA PRO A 25 15.85 -38.55 26.03
C PRO A 25 15.37 -37.11 26.24
N GLN A 26 14.85 -36.90 27.44
CA GLN A 26 14.35 -35.64 28.01
C GLN A 26 15.41 -34.52 27.96
N ALA A 27 14.99 -33.32 27.55
CA ALA A 27 15.75 -32.09 27.79
C ALA A 27 15.29 -31.45 29.10
N SER A 28 16.24 -31.18 29.99
CA SER A 28 16.06 -30.52 31.28
C SER A 28 15.57 -29.07 31.13
N PRO A 29 14.81 -28.53 32.11
CA PRO A 29 14.26 -27.18 32.05
C PRO A 29 15.32 -26.12 32.38
N LEU A 30 15.39 -25.06 31.56
CA LEU A 30 16.18 -23.86 31.84
C LEU A 30 15.46 -22.96 32.87
N PRO A 31 16.19 -22.36 33.84
CA PRO A 31 15.59 -21.58 34.91
C PRO A 31 15.13 -20.18 34.45
N ALA A 32 13.98 -19.76 34.97
CA ALA A 32 13.42 -18.43 34.84
C ALA A 32 14.32 -17.37 35.51
N GLY A 33 14.63 -16.29 34.78
CA GLY A 33 15.49 -15.23 35.30
C GLY A 33 15.37 -13.91 34.55
N ARG A 34 14.53 -13.02 35.10
CA ARG A 34 14.69 -11.54 35.15
C ARG A 34 14.74 -10.76 33.82
N ALA A 35 13.57 -10.26 33.43
CA ALA A 35 13.42 -9.11 32.54
C ALA A 35 13.98 -7.84 33.22
N GLY A 36 15.18 -7.42 32.81
CA GLY A 36 15.80 -6.15 33.20
C GLY A 36 15.26 -4.99 32.36
N ARG A 37 14.36 -4.21 32.95
CA ARG A 37 13.86 -2.93 32.46
C ARG A 37 15.00 -1.90 32.50
N LEU A 38 15.63 -1.59 31.36
CA LEU A 38 16.54 -0.44 31.25
C LEU A 38 15.74 0.81 30.84
N GLN A 39 15.59 1.71 31.80
CA GLN A 39 15.12 3.09 31.63
C GLN A 39 16.05 3.84 30.68
N ARG A 40 15.48 4.49 29.66
CA ARG A 40 16.11 5.55 28.87
C ARG A 40 15.79 6.89 29.54
N GLN A 41 16.82 7.64 29.92
CA GLN A 41 16.71 9.08 30.23
C GLN A 41 17.66 9.88 29.32
N ASN A 42 17.22 11.11 29.00
CA ASN A 42 17.81 12.17 28.15
C ASN A 42 17.48 11.98 26.65
N ALA A 43 16.34 12.44 26.09
CA ALA A 43 15.62 13.72 26.15
C ALA A 43 16.36 14.89 25.47
N LEU A 44 16.06 15.11 24.18
CA LEU A 44 16.15 16.40 23.48
C LEU A 44 14.73 16.80 23.04
N SER A 45 14.48 18.11 23.03
CA SER A 45 13.19 18.81 23.18
C SER A 45 12.03 18.39 22.23
N PRO A 46 10.79 18.27 22.74
CA PRO A 46 9.60 17.97 21.94
C PRO A 46 8.85 19.25 21.53
N THR A 47 9.25 19.84 20.42
CA THR A 47 8.43 20.80 19.66
C THR A 47 8.57 20.37 18.22
N ILE A 48 7.82 19.39 17.73
CA ILE A 48 6.43 19.52 17.30
C ILE A 48 5.77 18.13 17.44
N ARG A 49 4.89 17.96 18.43
CA ARG A 49 4.00 16.79 18.50
C ARG A 49 2.73 17.11 17.73
N TYR A 50 2.51 16.43 16.61
CA TYR A 50 1.18 16.30 16.02
C TYR A 50 0.30 15.55 17.03
N ASN A 51 -0.48 16.29 17.82
CA ASN A 51 -1.50 15.73 18.68
C ASN A 51 -2.68 15.24 17.82
N ALA A 52 -2.68 13.96 17.47
CA ALA A 52 -3.93 13.26 17.22
C ALA A 52 -4.66 13.20 18.57
N ARG A 53 -5.64 14.09 18.78
CA ARG A 53 -6.54 13.96 19.93
C ARG A 53 -7.23 12.60 19.84
N SER A 54 -7.08 11.80 20.90
CA SER A 54 -7.89 10.61 21.12
C SER A 54 -9.36 11.03 21.23
N THR A 55 -10.17 10.67 20.24
CA THR A 55 -11.62 10.69 20.41
C THR A 55 -12.03 9.45 21.21
N PRO A 56 -12.93 9.59 22.21
CA PRO A 56 -13.48 8.45 22.93
C PRO A 56 -14.22 7.51 21.98
N SER A 57 -14.16 6.21 22.29
CA SER A 57 -14.90 5.11 21.68
C SER A 57 -16.29 5.51 21.16
N THR A 58 -16.53 5.28 19.88
CA THR A 58 -17.87 5.25 19.27
C THR A 58 -18.76 4.27 20.03
N PRO A 59 -20.00 4.64 20.41
CA PRO A 59 -20.93 3.71 21.01
C PRO A 59 -21.45 2.72 19.95
N ASP A 60 -21.50 1.45 20.33
CA ASP A 60 -22.15 0.33 19.63
C ASP A 60 -23.63 0.65 19.35
N ARG A 61 -23.92 1.36 18.25
CA ARG A 61 -25.26 1.34 17.63
C ARG A 61 -25.25 1.95 16.24
N ALA A 62 -24.75 1.18 15.28
CA ALA A 62 -25.17 1.29 13.89
C ALA A 62 -25.40 -0.13 13.33
N ARG A 63 -26.30 -0.88 13.97
CA ARG A 63 -26.83 -2.10 13.38
C ARG A 63 -27.83 -1.66 12.31
N ALA A 64 -27.47 -1.88 11.06
CA ALA A 64 -28.37 -1.68 9.93
C ALA A 64 -29.56 -2.64 10.08
N SER A 65 -30.76 -2.08 10.29
CA SER A 65 -32.01 -2.84 10.24
C SER A 65 -32.50 -2.83 8.79
N SER A 66 -32.26 -3.92 8.08
CA SER A 66 -33.11 -4.34 6.98
C SER A 66 -34.43 -4.85 7.58
N MET A 67 -35.56 -4.22 7.27
CA MET A 67 -36.87 -4.83 7.51
C MET A 67 -37.81 -4.57 6.34
N HIS A 68 -38.38 -5.69 5.91
CA HIS A 68 -39.36 -5.91 4.88
C HIS A 68 -40.59 -5.00 4.98
N GLY A 69 -41.16 -4.71 3.81
CA GLY A 69 -42.54 -4.22 3.70
C GLY A 69 -43.54 -5.30 4.13
N GLY A 70 -44.60 -4.88 4.80
CA GLY A 70 -45.68 -5.75 5.22
C GLY A 70 -46.77 -4.97 5.96
N ALA A 71 -47.82 -4.64 5.21
CA ALA A 71 -49.22 -4.48 5.59
C ALA A 71 -49.56 -3.79 6.92
N GLY A 72 -50.18 -2.61 6.79
CA GLY A 72 -51.00 -2.04 7.85
C GLY A 72 -52.23 -2.89 8.12
N SER A 73 -52.57 -3.02 9.40
CA SER A 73 -53.90 -3.41 9.84
C SER A 73 -54.26 -2.62 11.08
N SER A 74 -55.39 -1.96 11.00
CA SER A 74 -56.02 -1.05 11.94
C SER A 74 -56.94 -1.82 12.89
N SER A 75 -56.92 -1.49 14.19
CA SER A 75 -58.13 -1.36 15.02
C SER A 75 -57.82 -0.75 16.40
N PRO A 76 -58.73 0.07 16.96
CA PRO A 76 -58.50 0.86 18.17
C PRO A 76 -59.03 0.16 19.42
N ALA A 77 -58.43 0.44 20.58
CA ALA A 77 -59.04 0.15 21.87
C ALA A 77 -58.93 1.38 22.77
N CYS A 78 -60.09 1.94 23.10
CA CYS A 78 -60.28 2.95 24.13
C CYS A 78 -60.37 2.25 25.49
N SER A 79 -59.71 2.77 26.53
CA SER A 79 -60.34 3.13 27.82
C SER A 79 -59.31 3.46 28.92
N SER A 80 -59.43 4.71 29.38
CA SER A 80 -59.29 5.25 30.74
C SER A 80 -58.60 4.44 31.85
N GLY A 81 -57.55 5.03 32.42
CA GLY A 81 -57.06 4.75 33.77
C GLY A 81 -56.05 5.81 34.20
N ALA A 82 -56.48 6.74 35.06
CA ALA A 82 -55.69 7.86 35.53
C ALA A 82 -54.53 7.44 36.44
N ALA A 83 -53.32 7.90 36.12
CA ALA A 83 -52.17 7.91 37.02
C ALA A 83 -51.48 9.28 36.93
N SER A 84 -51.23 9.87 38.10
CA SER A 84 -50.65 11.18 38.40
C SER A 84 -49.34 11.50 37.65
N PRO A 85 -48.96 12.79 37.52
CA PRO A 85 -48.06 13.24 36.47
C PRO A 85 -46.62 12.87 36.78
N SER A 86 -46.09 11.87 36.07
CA SER A 86 -44.66 11.70 35.92
C SER A 86 -44.13 12.88 35.11
N ARG A 87 -43.25 13.68 35.74
CA ARG A 87 -42.51 14.78 35.13
C ARG A 87 -42.00 14.33 33.75
N GLY A 88 -42.65 14.84 32.70
CA GLY A 88 -42.21 14.63 31.34
C GLY A 88 -40.78 15.12 31.23
N LEU A 89 -39.84 14.19 31.02
CA LEU A 89 -38.58 14.51 30.38
C LEU A 89 -38.94 14.88 28.95
N THR A 90 -39.32 16.14 28.74
CA THR A 90 -39.38 16.74 27.43
C THR A 90 -38.00 16.55 26.83
N ARG A 91 -37.87 15.64 25.84
CA ARG A 91 -36.73 15.67 24.94
C ARG A 91 -36.75 17.05 24.32
N GLN A 92 -35.99 17.97 24.90
CA GLN A 92 -35.49 19.11 24.14
C GLN A 92 -34.79 18.49 22.95
N ALA A 93 -35.44 18.55 21.79
CA ALA A 93 -34.80 18.30 20.52
C ALA A 93 -33.65 19.29 20.47
N GLY A 94 -32.45 18.80 20.82
CA GLY A 94 -31.21 19.54 20.72
C GLY A 94 -30.88 19.74 19.26
N ARG A 95 -31.64 20.59 18.56
CA ARG A 95 -31.22 21.26 17.34
C ARG A 95 -30.16 22.29 17.72
N ARG A 96 -29.01 21.82 18.19
CA ARG A 96 -27.75 22.51 17.92
C ARG A 96 -27.21 21.86 16.66
N GLU A 97 -27.76 22.27 15.52
CA GLU A 97 -27.04 22.10 14.26
C GLU A 97 -25.73 22.84 14.46
N ASN A 98 -24.67 22.07 14.70
CA ASN A 98 -23.36 22.63 14.91
C ASN A 98 -22.95 23.26 13.57
N ALA A 99 -23.06 24.59 13.44
CA ALA A 99 -22.84 25.30 12.20
C ALA A 99 -21.48 24.97 11.57
N GLN A 100 -20.47 24.66 12.39
CA GLN A 100 -19.17 24.21 11.93
C GLN A 100 -19.22 22.79 11.34
N LEU A 101 -20.02 21.89 11.90
CA LEU A 101 -20.23 20.55 11.35
C LEU A 101 -21.05 20.59 10.05
N ALA A 102 -22.06 21.47 9.98
CA ALA A 102 -22.83 21.70 8.77
C ALA A 102 -21.96 22.28 7.66
N GLN A 103 -21.18 23.34 7.94
CA GLN A 103 -20.22 23.92 6.99
C GLN A 103 -19.14 22.91 6.58
N PHE A 104 -18.62 22.11 7.51
CA PHE A 104 -17.68 21.04 7.19
C PHE A 104 -18.32 20.00 6.25
N HIS A 105 -19.54 19.58 6.53
CA HIS A 105 -20.28 18.63 5.71
C HIS A 105 -20.60 19.19 4.32
N ASP A 106 -20.96 20.47 4.21
CA ASP A 106 -21.18 21.16 2.94
C ASP A 106 -19.87 21.31 2.14
N THR A 107 -18.76 21.63 2.81
CA THR A 107 -17.42 21.66 2.21
C THR A 107 -17.01 20.27 1.70
N MET A 108 -17.31 19.22 2.45
CA MET A 108 -17.04 17.82 2.07
C MET A 108 -17.96 17.34 0.94
N ARG A 109 -19.20 17.85 0.85
CA ARG A 109 -20.08 17.61 -0.30
C ARG A 109 -19.65 18.38 -1.55
N ALA A 110 -19.12 19.60 -1.39
CA ALA A 110 -18.57 20.40 -2.47
C ALA A 110 -17.18 19.91 -2.93
N SER A 111 -16.54 19.01 -2.17
CA SER A 111 -15.25 18.42 -2.51
C SER A 111 -15.34 17.64 -3.83
N PRO A 112 -14.41 17.86 -4.78
CA PRO A 112 -14.37 17.12 -6.04
C PRO A 112 -13.92 15.65 -5.86
N LYS A 113 -13.60 15.23 -4.63
CA LYS A 113 -13.15 13.87 -4.31
C LYS A 113 -14.35 12.94 -4.26
N MET A 114 -14.29 11.86 -5.05
CA MET A 114 -15.35 10.87 -5.05
C MET A 114 -15.60 10.27 -3.66
N SER A 115 -16.85 10.28 -3.21
CA SER A 115 -17.28 9.65 -1.97
C SER A 115 -17.39 8.13 -2.13
N ARG A 116 -17.41 7.41 -1.01
CA ARG A 116 -17.81 5.99 -0.97
C ARG A 116 -19.22 5.76 -1.51
N ASN A 117 -20.08 6.76 -1.36
CA ASN A 117 -21.48 6.68 -1.76
C ASN A 117 -21.68 7.02 -3.24
N ASP A 118 -20.62 7.41 -3.97
CA ASP A 118 -20.74 7.64 -5.39
C ASP A 118 -21.04 6.32 -6.10
N PRO A 119 -22.00 6.29 -7.04
CA PRO A 119 -22.34 5.08 -7.75
C PRO A 119 -21.12 4.58 -8.53
N ILE A 120 -20.80 3.30 -8.33
CA ILE A 120 -19.83 2.59 -9.16
C ILE A 120 -20.61 2.14 -10.41
N PRO A 121 -20.20 2.56 -11.62
CA PRO A 121 -20.85 2.12 -12.84
C PRO A 121 -20.90 0.59 -12.93
N GLU A 122 -22.05 0.03 -13.32
CA GLU A 122 -22.20 -1.42 -13.52
C GLU A 122 -21.24 -1.91 -14.61
N THR A 123 -21.10 -1.12 -15.68
CA THR A 123 -20.10 -1.30 -16.74
C THR A 123 -18.93 -0.36 -16.51
N PRO A 124 -17.69 -0.86 -16.40
CA PRO A 124 -16.51 -0.01 -16.25
C PRO A 124 -16.37 0.98 -17.42
N PRO A 125 -16.18 2.29 -17.17
CA PRO A 125 -15.92 3.27 -18.22
C PRO A 125 -14.53 3.05 -18.85
N GLU A 126 -14.33 3.53 -20.08
CA GLU A 126 -13.01 3.50 -20.75
C GLU A 126 -11.95 4.24 -19.91
N THR A 127 -12.27 5.44 -19.44
CA THR A 127 -11.41 6.20 -18.54
C THR A 127 -12.14 6.47 -17.22
N PRO A 128 -11.73 5.80 -16.11
CA PRO A 128 -12.32 6.04 -14.80
C PRO A 128 -12.11 7.49 -14.36
N LYS A 129 -13.14 8.13 -13.79
CA LYS A 129 -13.09 9.53 -13.34
C LYS A 129 -11.88 9.84 -12.45
N ARG A 130 -11.49 8.89 -11.58
CA ARG A 130 -10.33 9.06 -10.69
C ARG A 130 -8.98 8.98 -11.39
N LEU A 131 -8.92 8.25 -12.51
CA LEU A 131 -7.74 8.25 -13.37
C LEU A 131 -7.70 9.58 -14.13
N GLN A 132 -8.82 9.99 -14.73
CA GLN A 132 -8.96 11.27 -15.43
C GLN A 132 -8.51 12.44 -14.55
N GLN A 133 -9.03 12.55 -13.33
CA GLN A 133 -8.64 13.61 -12.38
C GLN A 133 -7.14 13.67 -12.10
N LYS A 134 -6.43 12.53 -12.15
CA LYS A 134 -4.97 12.49 -11.92
C LYS A 134 -4.20 12.85 -13.18
N MET A 135 -4.74 12.52 -14.34
CA MET A 135 -4.20 12.91 -15.64
C MET A 135 -4.38 14.42 -15.87
N ASP A 136 -5.57 14.97 -15.59
CA ASP A 136 -5.88 16.40 -15.72
C ASP A 136 -5.03 17.29 -14.81
N ALA A 137 -4.51 16.73 -13.72
CA ALA A 137 -3.64 17.44 -12.79
C ALA A 137 -2.21 17.65 -13.34
N ILE A 138 -1.86 17.02 -14.48
CA ILE A 138 -0.57 17.16 -15.14
C ILE A 138 -0.55 18.44 -15.99
N ASP A 139 0.31 19.38 -15.61
CA ASP A 139 0.60 20.57 -16.40
C ASP A 139 1.72 20.27 -17.42
N LEU A 140 1.34 19.75 -18.59
CA LEU A 140 2.27 19.42 -19.67
C LEU A 140 3.11 20.63 -20.14
N PRO A 141 2.55 21.84 -20.37
CA PRO A 141 3.35 23.02 -20.69
C PRO A 141 4.43 23.33 -19.66
N LYS A 142 4.08 23.30 -18.37
CA LYS A 142 5.06 23.49 -17.29
C LYS A 142 6.13 22.42 -17.32
N LEU A 143 5.77 21.13 -17.42
CA LEU A 143 6.73 20.04 -17.51
C LEU A 143 7.69 20.21 -18.69
N LYS A 144 7.21 20.65 -19.86
CA LYS A 144 8.03 20.90 -21.05
C LYS A 144 9.15 21.92 -20.79
N SER A 145 8.87 22.92 -19.97
CA SER A 145 9.86 23.92 -19.56
C SER A 145 10.84 23.40 -18.49
N LEU A 146 10.39 22.45 -17.65
CA LEU A 146 11.13 21.92 -16.50
C LEU A 146 12.10 20.81 -16.88
N ASP A 147 11.64 19.82 -17.62
CA ASP A 147 12.45 18.66 -18.00
C ASP A 147 11.83 17.95 -19.21
N LYS A 148 12.63 17.77 -20.27
CA LYS A 148 12.16 17.20 -21.54
C LYS A 148 11.78 15.73 -21.41
N ASP A 149 12.48 14.97 -20.57
CA ASP A 149 12.24 13.55 -20.39
C ASP A 149 10.99 13.31 -19.54
N LEU A 150 10.80 14.10 -18.48
CA LEU A 150 9.58 14.07 -17.66
C LEU A 150 8.36 14.51 -18.46
N TYR A 151 8.49 15.55 -19.31
CA TYR A 151 7.44 15.93 -20.26
C TYR A 151 7.10 14.78 -21.20
N HIS A 152 8.10 14.18 -21.85
CA HIS A 152 7.87 13.09 -22.80
C HIS A 152 7.20 11.89 -22.12
N TYR A 153 7.63 11.57 -20.90
CA TYR A 153 7.03 10.52 -20.09
C TYR A 153 5.56 10.81 -19.75
N ALA A 154 5.26 12.03 -19.30
CA ALA A 154 3.91 12.46 -18.97
C ALA A 154 2.98 12.48 -20.18
N HIS A 155 3.48 12.98 -21.31
CA HIS A 155 2.76 12.99 -22.59
C HIS A 155 2.44 11.55 -23.04
N MET A 156 3.43 10.65 -23.04
CA MET A 156 3.24 9.25 -23.42
C MET A 156 2.22 8.54 -22.52
N ALA A 157 2.28 8.75 -21.20
CA ALA A 157 1.32 8.16 -20.27
C ALA A 157 -0.11 8.69 -20.52
N THR A 158 -0.24 9.97 -20.86
CA THR A 158 -1.53 10.62 -21.18
C THR A 158 -2.12 10.08 -22.48
N GLU A 159 -1.33 10.01 -23.55
CA GLU A 159 -1.75 9.46 -24.84
C GLU A 159 -2.26 8.02 -24.72
N LEU A 160 -1.55 7.16 -23.98
CA LEU A 160 -2.00 5.78 -23.77
C LEU A 160 -3.37 5.72 -23.09
N VAL A 161 -3.66 6.58 -22.12
CA VAL A 161 -4.99 6.62 -21.49
C VAL A 161 -6.04 7.15 -22.47
N ASN A 162 -5.73 8.20 -23.23
CA ASN A 162 -6.65 8.78 -24.22
C ASN A 162 -7.00 7.80 -25.34
N GLU A 163 -6.05 6.98 -25.77
CA GLU A 163 -6.24 5.91 -26.76
C GLU A 163 -6.87 4.65 -26.18
N ASN A 164 -7.29 4.68 -24.90
CA ASN A 164 -7.80 3.53 -24.16
C ASN A 164 -6.84 2.31 -24.18
N ASN A 165 -5.54 2.58 -24.22
CA ASN A 165 -4.45 1.61 -24.20
C ASN A 165 -3.93 1.38 -22.78
N GLY A 166 -3.41 0.18 -22.51
CA GLY A 166 -2.71 -0.12 -21.26
C GLY A 166 -1.24 0.29 -21.30
N SER A 167 -0.55 0.15 -20.16
CA SER A 167 0.92 0.21 -20.11
C SER A 167 1.54 -0.76 -21.11
N ASN A 168 2.68 -0.38 -21.70
CA ASN A 168 3.40 -1.17 -22.69
C ASN A 168 4.92 -1.11 -22.43
N ALA A 169 5.70 -1.83 -23.25
CA ALA A 169 7.15 -1.90 -23.11
C ALA A 169 7.86 -0.53 -23.24
N VAL A 170 7.30 0.40 -24.03
CA VAL A 170 7.87 1.75 -24.20
C VAL A 170 7.67 2.56 -22.92
N LEU A 171 6.45 2.56 -22.37
CA LEU A 171 6.15 3.25 -21.12
C LEU A 171 6.96 2.68 -19.95
N MET A 172 7.13 1.36 -19.87
CA MET A 172 7.98 0.72 -18.86
C MET A 172 9.43 1.19 -18.91
N ARG A 173 9.99 1.38 -20.12
CA ARG A 173 11.34 1.94 -20.25
C ARG A 173 11.42 3.37 -19.71
N MET A 174 10.37 4.16 -19.92
CA MET A 174 10.28 5.50 -19.35
C MET A 174 10.08 5.47 -17.82
N ASP A 175 9.27 4.55 -17.29
CA ASP A 175 9.16 4.33 -15.84
C ASP A 175 10.55 4.15 -15.22
N LYS A 176 11.34 3.23 -15.78
CA LYS A 176 12.71 2.94 -15.34
C LYS A 176 13.63 4.16 -15.46
N LYS A 177 13.56 4.86 -16.59
CA LYS A 177 14.38 6.06 -16.85
C LYS A 177 14.10 7.15 -15.82
N MET A 178 12.84 7.30 -15.40
CA MET A 178 12.39 8.36 -14.49
C MET A 178 12.46 8.00 -13.01
N LEU A 179 12.64 6.71 -12.66
CA LEU A 179 12.77 6.26 -11.27
C LEU A 179 13.79 7.06 -10.44
N PRO A 180 15.01 7.40 -10.93
CA PRO A 180 15.96 8.20 -10.14
C PRO A 180 15.40 9.58 -9.75
N LEU A 181 14.81 10.32 -10.70
CA LEU A 181 14.19 11.62 -10.43
C LEU A 181 13.01 11.50 -9.47
N ILE A 182 12.16 10.48 -9.65
CA ILE A 182 11.03 10.23 -8.76
C ILE A 182 11.52 9.89 -7.35
N ALA A 183 12.60 9.12 -7.22
CA ALA A 183 13.19 8.79 -5.92
C ALA A 183 13.75 10.03 -5.22
N GLU A 184 14.40 10.95 -5.94
CA GLU A 184 14.84 12.24 -5.39
C GLU A 184 13.66 13.07 -4.88
N ALA A 185 12.61 13.21 -5.69
CA ALA A 185 11.40 13.95 -5.32
C ALA A 185 10.72 13.34 -4.07
N GLU A 186 10.62 12.01 -3.99
CA GLU A 186 10.03 11.33 -2.84
C GLU A 186 10.94 11.39 -1.60
N ASN A 187 12.27 11.34 -1.74
CA ASN A 187 13.20 11.54 -0.63
C ASN A 187 13.13 12.96 -0.07
N ALA A 188 13.03 13.98 -0.94
CA ALA A 188 12.83 15.36 -0.51
C ALA A 188 11.50 15.55 0.23
N ARG A 189 10.46 14.83 -0.21
CA ARG A 189 9.12 14.86 0.40
C ARG A 189 9.05 14.11 1.72
N HIS A 190 9.93 13.14 1.94
CA HIS A 190 9.94 12.26 3.11
C HIS A 190 11.34 12.11 3.71
N PRO A 191 11.72 13.00 4.64
CA PRO A 191 12.96 12.83 5.38
C PRO A 191 13.02 11.44 6.04
N GLY A 192 14.10 10.70 5.81
CA GLY A 192 14.30 9.35 6.34
C GLY A 192 13.76 8.21 5.47
N LEU A 193 13.14 8.51 4.31
CA LEU A 193 12.77 7.49 3.33
C LEU A 193 14.02 6.73 2.84
N ASN A 194 15.10 7.45 2.51
CA ASN A 194 16.37 6.90 2.02
C ASN A 194 16.15 5.89 0.88
N LEU A 195 15.40 6.30 -0.15
CA LEU A 195 15.11 5.52 -1.35
C LEU A 195 16.24 5.63 -2.36
N HIS A 196 16.75 4.50 -2.82
CA HIS A 196 17.78 4.40 -3.84
C HIS A 196 17.30 3.55 -5.02
N VAL A 197 17.79 3.88 -6.21
CA VAL A 197 17.49 3.14 -7.44
C VAL A 197 18.82 2.64 -8.01
N PHE A 198 18.91 1.32 -8.26
CA PHE A 198 20.09 0.71 -8.87
C PHE A 198 19.71 -0.02 -10.14
N LYS A 199 20.62 -0.03 -11.12
CA LYS A 199 20.34 -0.63 -12.44
C LYS A 199 20.28 -2.16 -12.38
N ASN A 200 21.05 -2.76 -11.48
CA ASN A 200 21.23 -4.20 -11.39
C ASN A 200 21.57 -4.64 -9.96
N ALA A 201 21.57 -5.95 -9.74
CA ALA A 201 21.88 -6.59 -8.46
C ALA A 201 23.29 -6.28 -7.94
N ASP A 202 24.30 -6.22 -8.81
CA ASP A 202 25.69 -5.98 -8.41
C ASP A 202 25.89 -4.58 -7.80
N GLU A 203 25.36 -3.55 -8.47
CA GLU A 203 25.34 -2.18 -7.96
C GLU A 203 24.59 -2.08 -6.62
N CYS A 204 23.41 -2.71 -6.54
CA CYS A 204 22.58 -2.75 -5.34
C CYS A 204 23.32 -3.38 -4.15
N TYR A 205 23.89 -4.57 -4.33
CA TYR A 205 24.55 -5.29 -3.25
C TYR A 205 25.85 -4.63 -2.83
N LYS A 206 26.58 -4.01 -3.78
CA LYS A 206 27.75 -3.18 -3.46
C LYS A 206 27.35 -2.01 -2.56
N ALA A 207 26.29 -1.29 -2.90
CA ALA A 207 25.80 -0.16 -2.10
C ALA A 207 25.34 -0.60 -0.70
N ILE A 208 24.57 -1.68 -0.58
CA ILE A 208 24.15 -2.24 0.72
C ILE A 208 25.36 -2.60 1.60
N LYS A 209 26.39 -3.24 1.02
CA LYS A 209 27.63 -3.58 1.74
C LYS A 209 28.37 -2.34 2.22
N MET A 210 28.46 -1.31 1.38
CA MET A 210 29.10 -0.04 1.74
C MET A 210 28.34 0.65 2.88
N GLN A 211 27.01 0.71 2.80
CA GLN A 211 26.18 1.31 3.83
C GLN A 211 26.30 0.58 5.16
N ASN A 212 26.34 -0.76 5.14
CA ASN A 212 26.54 -1.54 6.35
C ASN A 212 27.89 -1.25 7.03
N LYS A 213 28.96 -1.09 6.24
CA LYS A 213 30.29 -0.70 6.78
C LYS A 213 30.25 0.68 7.44
N GLN A 214 29.54 1.64 6.82
CA GLN A 214 29.38 2.98 7.38
C GLN A 214 28.59 2.97 8.71
N VAL A 215 27.54 2.15 8.81
CA VAL A 215 26.77 1.99 10.05
C VAL A 215 27.61 1.33 11.15
N TRP A 216 28.51 0.42 10.78
CA TRP A 216 29.45 -0.19 11.71
C TRP A 216 30.49 0.79 12.27
N SER A 217 30.99 1.72 11.45
CA SER A 217 31.95 2.73 11.89
C SER A 217 31.29 3.87 12.66
N SER A 218 30.18 4.40 12.15
CA SER A 218 29.44 5.52 12.77
C SER A 218 28.68 5.14 14.04
N LYS A 219 28.40 3.85 14.25
CA LYS A 219 27.53 3.33 15.32
C LYS A 219 26.10 3.89 15.30
N GLN A 220 25.66 4.45 14.18
CA GLN A 220 24.30 4.97 14.01
C GLN A 220 23.48 4.01 13.13
N PRO A 221 22.34 3.47 13.63
CA PRO A 221 21.47 2.63 12.82
C PRO A 221 20.85 3.44 11.67
N MET A 222 20.51 2.74 10.59
CA MET A 222 19.93 3.34 9.39
C MET A 222 18.97 2.36 8.71
N ASN A 223 17.96 2.92 8.06
CA ASN A 223 17.11 2.20 7.11
C ASN A 223 17.34 2.73 5.70
N MET A 224 17.19 1.86 4.71
CA MET A 224 17.34 2.17 3.29
C MET A 224 16.26 1.44 2.49
N ARG A 225 15.63 2.12 1.53
CA ARG A 225 14.72 1.49 0.57
C ARG A 225 15.42 1.42 -0.77
N VAL A 226 15.19 0.33 -1.49
CA VAL A 226 15.85 0.10 -2.78
C VAL A 226 14.86 -0.33 -3.84
N LEU A 227 14.98 0.23 -5.04
CA LEU A 227 14.38 -0.29 -6.27
C LEU A 227 15.50 -0.80 -7.17
N TYR A 228 15.40 -2.04 -7.64
CA TYR A 228 16.39 -2.59 -8.56
C TYR A 228 15.84 -3.79 -9.33
N SER A 229 16.55 -4.18 -10.38
CA SER A 229 16.30 -5.41 -11.13
C SER A 229 17.10 -6.58 -10.55
N PRO A 230 16.45 -7.60 -9.93
CA PRO A 230 17.14 -8.65 -9.19
C PRO A 230 17.73 -9.76 -10.06
N ILE A 231 17.19 -9.99 -11.26
CA ILE A 231 17.53 -11.14 -12.10
C ILE A 231 18.39 -10.71 -13.28
N LYS A 232 19.56 -11.34 -13.43
CA LYS A 232 20.43 -11.15 -14.59
C LYS A 232 19.70 -11.61 -15.86
N GLY A 233 19.69 -10.77 -16.89
CA GLY A 233 18.97 -11.03 -18.14
C GLY A 233 17.49 -10.64 -18.14
N MET A 234 16.94 -10.21 -16.99
CA MET A 234 15.59 -9.63 -16.91
C MET A 234 15.65 -8.18 -16.39
N PRO A 235 16.35 -7.26 -17.10
CA PRO A 235 16.60 -5.90 -16.60
C PRO A 235 15.33 -5.08 -16.39
N ASP A 236 14.21 -5.53 -16.94
CA ASP A 236 12.94 -4.84 -16.90
C ASP A 236 12.12 -5.17 -15.65
N HIS A 237 12.35 -6.30 -14.98
CA HIS A 237 11.63 -6.68 -13.77
C HIS A 237 12.20 -5.95 -12.54
N HIS A 238 11.37 -5.21 -11.79
CA HIS A 238 11.80 -4.46 -10.62
C HIS A 238 11.13 -4.96 -9.34
N VAL A 239 11.89 -4.96 -8.24
CA VAL A 239 11.41 -5.26 -6.89
C VAL A 239 11.80 -4.15 -5.92
N ALA A 240 11.14 -4.14 -4.76
CA ALA A 240 11.46 -3.20 -3.69
C ALA A 240 12.13 -3.92 -2.51
N LEU A 241 13.18 -3.33 -1.95
CA LEU A 241 13.76 -3.76 -0.67
C LEU A 241 13.50 -2.71 0.41
N ASP A 242 13.21 -3.18 1.64
CA ASP A 242 13.49 -2.45 2.87
C ASP A 242 14.71 -3.10 3.54
N VAL A 243 15.72 -2.30 3.85
CA VAL A 243 16.98 -2.78 4.43
C VAL A 243 17.23 -2.05 5.74
N GLN A 244 17.34 -2.82 6.83
CA GLN A 244 17.72 -2.30 8.13
C GLN A 244 19.18 -2.63 8.44
N PHE A 245 19.92 -1.59 8.81
CA PHE A 245 21.31 -1.67 9.25
C PHE A 245 21.39 -1.37 10.74
N ARG A 246 22.06 -2.27 11.48
CA ARG A 246 22.34 -2.10 12.91
C ARG A 246 23.84 -2.25 13.16
N PRO A 247 24.45 -1.40 14.02
CA PRO A 247 25.86 -1.51 14.35
C PRO A 247 26.22 -2.92 14.84
N GLY A 248 27.28 -3.51 14.27
CA GLY A 248 27.74 -4.86 14.64
C GLY A 248 26.90 -6.03 14.10
N HIS A 249 25.79 -5.76 13.40
CA HIS A 249 24.97 -6.80 12.79
C HIS A 249 25.10 -6.83 11.27
N ARG A 250 24.77 -7.98 10.67
CA ARG A 250 24.53 -8.08 9.23
C ARG A 250 23.21 -7.38 8.87
N PRO A 251 23.05 -6.89 7.62
CA PRO A 251 21.80 -6.29 7.17
C PRO A 251 20.62 -7.25 7.33
N SER A 252 19.47 -6.71 7.69
CA SER A 252 18.17 -7.39 7.57
C SER A 252 17.48 -6.84 6.34
N VAL A 253 17.06 -7.70 5.42
CA VAL A 253 16.51 -7.35 4.10
C VAL A 253 15.12 -7.94 3.96
N MET A 254 14.14 -7.08 3.70
CA MET A 254 12.79 -7.45 3.34
C MET A 254 12.57 -7.12 1.87
N CYS A 255 12.26 -8.12 1.04
CA CYS A 255 12.02 -7.94 -0.39
C CYS A 255 10.53 -8.11 -0.72
N MET A 256 9.95 -7.11 -1.40
CA MET A 256 8.56 -7.10 -1.84
C MET A 256 8.45 -7.39 -3.34
N GLU A 257 7.75 -8.47 -3.70
CA GLU A 257 7.47 -8.90 -5.08
C GLU A 257 5.99 -8.72 -5.42
N SER A 258 5.70 -7.98 -6.50
CA SER A 258 4.33 -7.61 -6.89
C SER A 258 3.68 -8.49 -7.94
N ALA A 259 4.46 -9.19 -8.76
CA ALA A 259 3.96 -9.90 -9.93
C ALA A 259 4.24 -11.40 -9.89
N LEU A 260 5.51 -11.77 -9.69
CA LEU A 260 6.02 -13.08 -10.05
C LEU A 260 6.33 -13.89 -8.79
N GLY A 261 5.28 -14.33 -8.08
CA GLY A 261 5.42 -15.12 -6.86
C GLY A 261 6.30 -16.37 -7.03
N HIS A 262 6.25 -17.00 -8.20
CA HIS A 262 7.09 -18.17 -8.51
C HIS A 262 8.60 -17.84 -8.65
N MET A 263 8.98 -16.56 -8.81
CA MET A 263 10.38 -16.16 -8.86
C MET A 263 10.94 -15.75 -7.50
N MET A 264 10.12 -15.73 -6.44
CA MET A 264 10.55 -15.27 -5.12
C MET A 264 11.75 -16.06 -4.60
N ASP A 265 11.79 -17.38 -4.78
CA ASP A 265 12.92 -18.21 -4.34
C ASP A 265 14.21 -17.87 -5.10
N THR A 266 14.10 -17.62 -6.41
CA THR A 266 15.26 -17.22 -7.24
C THR A 266 15.80 -15.86 -6.81
N ILE A 267 14.91 -14.91 -6.55
CA ILE A 267 15.27 -13.57 -6.06
C ILE A 267 15.92 -13.69 -4.67
N GLN A 268 15.34 -14.50 -3.78
CA GLN A 268 15.87 -14.74 -2.44
C GLN A 268 17.29 -15.30 -2.48
N MET A 269 17.52 -16.35 -3.25
CA MET A 269 18.86 -16.94 -3.43
C MET A 269 19.86 -15.91 -3.96
N GLY A 270 19.44 -15.06 -4.91
CA GLY A 270 20.27 -13.98 -5.43
C GLY A 270 20.67 -12.96 -4.35
N ILE A 271 19.73 -12.56 -3.49
CA ILE A 271 19.98 -11.64 -2.38
C ILE A 271 20.90 -12.29 -1.33
N GLU A 272 20.61 -13.53 -0.92
CA GLU A 272 21.39 -14.25 0.09
C GLU A 272 22.84 -14.50 -0.37
N HIS A 273 23.03 -14.83 -1.65
CA HIS A 273 24.35 -14.97 -2.25
C HIS A 273 25.07 -13.61 -2.32
N GLY A 274 24.38 -12.58 -2.84
CA GLY A 274 24.91 -11.23 -2.97
C GLY A 274 25.27 -10.58 -1.65
N LEU A 275 24.52 -10.87 -0.58
CA LEU A 275 24.63 -10.29 0.75
C LEU A 275 24.88 -11.37 1.81
N LYS A 276 25.96 -12.14 1.65
CA LYS A 276 26.32 -13.27 2.54
C LYS A 276 26.09 -12.96 4.03
N GLY A 277 25.22 -13.74 4.66
CA GLY A 277 24.87 -13.67 6.08
C GLY A 277 23.80 -12.62 6.44
N ALA A 278 23.21 -11.93 5.45
CA ALA A 278 22.03 -11.11 5.68
C ALA A 278 20.82 -11.99 6.05
N LYS A 279 19.92 -11.44 6.87
CA LYS A 279 18.60 -12.05 7.10
C LYS A 279 17.69 -11.60 5.96
N VAL A 280 17.18 -12.52 5.16
CA VAL A 280 16.33 -12.19 4.01
C VAL A 280 14.92 -12.71 4.25
N LYS A 281 13.93 -11.82 4.06
CA LYS A 281 12.52 -12.19 4.08
C LYS A 281 11.87 -11.75 2.77
N MET A 282 11.34 -12.72 2.02
CA MET A 282 10.50 -12.45 0.87
C MET A 282 9.05 -12.23 1.31
N VAL A 283 8.40 -11.23 0.71
CA VAL A 283 6.97 -10.96 0.88
C VAL A 283 6.36 -10.70 -0.50
N GLY A 284 5.39 -11.53 -0.87
CA GLY A 284 4.64 -11.38 -2.11
C GLY A 284 3.29 -10.71 -1.81
N ASN A 285 3.00 -9.56 -2.44
CA ASN A 285 1.63 -9.03 -2.45
C ASN A 285 0.86 -9.39 -3.72
N THR A 286 1.55 -9.86 -4.78
CA THR A 286 0.96 -10.48 -5.98
C THR A 286 -0.21 -9.69 -6.59
N ILE A 287 -0.12 -8.37 -6.51
CA ILE A 287 -1.16 -7.42 -6.92
C ILE A 287 -1.07 -6.99 -8.39
N GLN A 288 0.05 -7.30 -9.05
CA GLN A 288 0.34 -6.95 -10.43
C GLN A 288 0.02 -8.13 -11.36
N ALA A 289 -0.91 -7.90 -12.29
CA ALA A 289 -1.24 -8.79 -13.40
C ALA A 289 -0.65 -8.31 -14.75
N SER A 290 -0.29 -7.02 -14.86
CA SER A 290 0.36 -6.43 -16.03
C SER A 290 1.83 -6.83 -16.14
N GLN A 291 2.33 -6.98 -17.35
CA GLN A 291 3.74 -7.27 -17.61
C GLN A 291 4.66 -6.05 -17.43
N TRP A 292 4.10 -4.83 -17.50
CA TRP A 292 4.88 -3.61 -17.77
C TRP A 292 5.00 -2.64 -16.58
N ASP A 293 4.22 -2.80 -15.51
CA ASP A 293 4.13 -1.82 -14.42
C ASP A 293 5.02 -2.11 -13.20
N CYS A 294 5.93 -3.08 -13.28
CA CYS A 294 6.73 -3.55 -12.13
C CYS A 294 7.53 -2.43 -11.44
N ALA A 295 8.09 -1.48 -12.18
CA ALA A 295 8.80 -0.33 -11.63
C ALA A 295 7.89 0.54 -10.73
N MET A 296 6.65 0.79 -11.16
CA MET A 296 5.69 1.58 -10.39
C MET A 296 5.17 0.82 -9.17
N TYR A 297 4.96 -0.50 -9.28
CA TYR A 297 4.60 -1.32 -8.12
C TYR A 297 5.72 -1.41 -7.09
N ALA A 298 6.97 -1.59 -7.55
CA ALA A 298 8.15 -1.57 -6.69
C ALA A 298 8.27 -0.22 -5.96
N LEU A 299 8.13 0.89 -6.69
CA LEU A 299 8.12 2.23 -6.09
C LEU A 299 7.01 2.35 -5.02
N ASN A 300 5.76 2.01 -5.34
CA ASN A 300 4.68 2.05 -4.36
C ASN A 300 4.99 1.17 -3.13
N ASN A 301 5.49 -0.04 -3.34
CA ASN A 301 5.87 -0.95 -2.25
C ASN A 301 6.95 -0.33 -1.35
N ALA A 302 8.00 0.28 -1.91
CA ALA A 302 9.02 0.99 -1.13
C ALA A 302 8.43 2.15 -0.30
N LEU A 303 7.52 2.93 -0.88
CA LEU A 303 6.84 4.01 -0.15
C LEU A 303 5.93 3.47 0.97
N LYS A 304 5.31 2.30 0.80
CA LYS A 304 4.51 1.66 1.85
C LYS A 304 5.38 1.03 2.94
N LEU A 305 6.50 0.43 2.58
CA LEU A 305 7.50 -0.08 3.52
C LEU A 305 8.00 1.04 4.44
N PHE A 306 8.23 2.23 3.88
CA PHE A 306 8.50 3.42 4.67
C PHE A 306 7.30 3.85 5.50
N LYS A 307 6.10 4.01 4.92
CA LYS A 307 4.91 4.44 5.67
C LYS A 307 4.61 3.56 6.90
N HIS A 308 4.88 2.26 6.81
CA HIS A 308 4.59 1.30 7.88
C HIS A 308 5.86 0.82 8.61
N HIS A 309 6.91 1.65 8.63
CA HIS A 309 8.22 1.26 9.14
C HIS A 309 8.22 0.86 10.62
N ASP A 310 7.48 1.57 11.47
CA ASP A 310 7.46 1.37 12.92
C ASP A 310 6.56 0.21 13.38
N GLU A 311 5.67 -0.28 12.50
CA GLU A 311 4.68 -1.30 12.85
C GLU A 311 4.93 -2.57 12.05
N TYR A 312 4.57 -2.57 10.78
CA TYR A 312 4.65 -3.77 9.93
C TYR A 312 6.11 -4.14 9.65
N THR A 313 6.88 -3.20 9.11
CA THR A 313 8.24 -3.49 8.63
C THR A 313 9.17 -3.83 9.80
N ALA A 314 9.07 -3.11 10.93
CA ALA A 314 9.82 -3.42 12.14
C ALA A 314 9.59 -4.84 12.66
N ARG A 315 8.34 -5.30 12.70
CA ARG A 315 7.98 -6.67 13.14
C ARG A 315 8.55 -7.73 12.21
N VAL A 316 8.46 -7.52 10.90
CA VAL A 316 9.04 -8.43 9.90
C VAL A 316 10.57 -8.51 10.05
N HIS A 317 11.27 -7.38 10.20
CA HIS A 317 12.72 -7.38 10.46
C HIS A 317 13.09 -7.93 11.84
N GLY A 318 12.15 -7.90 12.79
CA GLY A 318 12.24 -8.56 14.10
C GLY A 318 12.18 -10.09 14.02
N GLY A 319 11.75 -10.64 12.88
CA GLY A 319 11.66 -12.09 12.64
C GLY A 319 10.27 -12.67 12.90
N GLU A 320 9.24 -11.84 13.06
CA GLU A 320 7.88 -12.32 13.19
C GLU A 320 7.39 -12.94 11.87
N THR A 321 6.78 -14.12 11.95
CA THR A 321 6.35 -14.90 10.79
C THR A 321 4.93 -14.58 10.33
N ASP A 322 4.03 -14.22 11.25
CA ASP A 322 2.60 -14.04 11.02
C ASP A 322 2.19 -12.56 11.10
N VAL A 323 2.90 -11.71 10.36
CA VAL A 323 2.57 -10.28 10.28
C VAL A 323 1.65 -10.06 9.08
N SER A 324 0.38 -9.75 9.33
CA SER A 324 -0.58 -9.47 8.27
C SER A 324 -0.17 -8.24 7.44
N LEU A 325 -0.19 -8.38 6.12
CA LEU A 325 0.12 -7.29 5.20
C LEU A 325 -0.94 -6.18 5.29
N PRO A 326 -0.56 -4.91 5.56
CA PRO A 326 -1.50 -3.81 5.63
C PRO A 326 -2.26 -3.60 4.32
N ALA A 327 -3.55 -3.28 4.40
CA ALA A 327 -4.42 -3.06 3.23
C ALA A 327 -3.88 -1.99 2.26
N GLU A 328 -3.09 -1.03 2.75
CA GLU A 328 -2.44 -0.02 1.92
C GLU A 328 -1.49 -0.58 0.85
N PHE A 329 -0.91 -1.77 1.06
CA PHE A 329 -0.10 -2.45 0.05
C PHE A 329 -0.95 -2.99 -1.11
N LEU A 330 -2.25 -3.21 -0.89
CA LEU A 330 -3.16 -3.80 -1.87
C LEU A 330 -3.92 -2.76 -2.72
N LYS A 331 -3.75 -1.46 -2.43
CA LYS A 331 -4.48 -0.33 -3.06
C LYS A 331 -4.40 -0.26 -4.58
N HIS A 332 -3.39 -0.88 -5.16
CA HIS A 332 -3.12 -0.87 -6.60
C HIS A 332 -3.32 -2.24 -7.24
N ALA A 333 -3.95 -3.21 -6.55
CA ALA A 333 -4.26 -4.49 -7.15
C ALA A 333 -5.13 -4.33 -8.40
N GLN A 334 -4.68 -4.94 -9.49
CA GLN A 334 -5.38 -4.90 -10.79
C GLN A 334 -6.62 -5.80 -10.79
N SER A 335 -6.54 -6.95 -10.12
CA SER A 335 -7.62 -7.92 -10.06
C SER A 335 -8.67 -7.56 -9.01
N ARG A 336 -9.95 -7.56 -9.40
CA ARG A 336 -11.08 -7.44 -8.48
C ARG A 336 -11.28 -8.70 -7.64
N SER A 337 -11.10 -9.88 -8.22
CA SER A 337 -11.30 -11.15 -7.48
C SER A 337 -10.29 -11.27 -6.34
N HIS A 338 -9.03 -10.92 -6.60
CA HIS A 338 -7.97 -10.87 -5.59
C HIS A 338 -8.41 -10.02 -4.38
N ILE A 339 -8.99 -8.84 -4.62
CA ILE A 339 -9.46 -7.96 -3.55
C ILE A 339 -10.74 -8.47 -2.89
N ARG A 340 -11.66 -9.08 -3.64
CA ARG A 340 -12.92 -9.62 -3.12
C ARG A 340 -12.69 -10.79 -2.15
N GLU A 341 -11.69 -11.61 -2.44
CA GLU A 341 -11.31 -12.77 -1.65
C GLU A 341 -10.35 -12.40 -0.50
N SER A 342 -9.74 -11.21 -0.53
CA SER A 342 -8.90 -10.71 0.55
C SER A 342 -9.71 -10.45 1.84
N PRO A 343 -9.16 -10.77 3.02
CA PRO A 343 -9.75 -10.36 4.30
C PRO A 343 -9.84 -8.83 4.45
N ASN A 344 -8.96 -8.09 3.77
CA ASN A 344 -8.80 -6.64 3.90
C ASN A 344 -9.76 -5.83 3.00
N LYS A 345 -10.72 -6.49 2.32
CA LYS A 345 -11.59 -5.84 1.31
C LYS A 345 -12.40 -4.65 1.86
N ASN A 346 -12.74 -4.71 3.14
CA ASN A 346 -13.53 -3.70 3.84
C ASN A 346 -12.67 -2.67 4.58
N ASP A 347 -11.34 -2.82 4.58
CA ASP A 347 -10.43 -1.92 5.27
C ASP A 347 -10.41 -0.56 4.60
N ILE A 348 -10.39 0.51 5.41
CA ILE A 348 -10.36 1.88 4.91
C ILE A 348 -8.95 2.24 4.45
N VAL A 349 -8.78 2.52 3.16
CA VAL A 349 -7.48 2.77 2.52
C VAL A 349 -7.28 4.22 2.07
N SER A 350 -8.28 5.08 2.28
CA SER A 350 -8.17 6.54 2.16
C SER A 350 -7.38 7.14 3.32
N LYS A 351 -6.92 8.39 3.14
CA LYS A 351 -6.37 9.20 4.24
C LYS A 351 -7.47 9.59 5.24
N ASP A 352 -8.67 9.85 4.73
CA ASP A 352 -9.85 10.11 5.54
C ASP A 352 -10.39 8.79 6.08
N LYS A 353 -10.04 8.44 7.33
CA LYS A 353 -10.33 7.13 7.94
C LYS A 353 -11.74 7.01 8.50
N GLY A 354 -12.47 8.12 8.66
CA GLY A 354 -13.81 8.14 9.25
C GLY A 354 -14.75 9.23 8.72
N GLY A 355 -14.30 10.03 7.76
CA GLY A 355 -15.12 11.06 7.12
C GLY A 355 -15.80 10.60 5.83
N LEU A 356 -16.45 11.56 5.17
CA LEU A 356 -17.30 11.34 4.00
C LEU A 356 -16.56 10.73 2.78
N HIS A 357 -15.23 10.81 2.77
CA HIS A 357 -14.39 10.24 1.71
C HIS A 357 -13.67 8.95 2.14
N ALA A 358 -14.10 8.32 3.24
CA ALA A 358 -13.60 7.04 3.67
C ALA A 358 -13.88 5.95 2.63
N GLU A 359 -12.84 5.44 1.97
CA GLU A 359 -12.97 4.41 0.94
C GLU A 359 -12.44 3.08 1.43
N THR A 360 -13.18 2.00 1.18
CA THR A 360 -12.67 0.65 1.42
C THR A 360 -11.73 0.24 0.28
N LEU A 361 -10.91 -0.78 0.53
CA LEU A 361 -10.05 -1.37 -0.50
C LEU A 361 -10.85 -1.85 -1.74
N MET A 362 -12.00 -2.49 -1.53
CA MET A 362 -12.89 -2.90 -2.62
C MET A 362 -13.44 -1.70 -3.40
N HIS A 363 -13.98 -0.69 -2.71
CA HIS A 363 -14.49 0.51 -3.38
C HIS A 363 -13.40 1.19 -4.21
N ARG A 364 -12.18 1.28 -3.67
CA ARG A 364 -11.05 1.81 -4.41
C ARG A 364 -10.74 1.02 -5.67
N ASN A 365 -10.72 -0.32 -5.61
CA ASN A 365 -10.47 -1.15 -6.79
C ASN A 365 -11.52 -0.86 -7.87
N LEU A 366 -12.80 -0.88 -7.49
CA LEU A 366 -13.93 -0.65 -8.37
C LEU A 366 -13.92 0.76 -8.99
N ALA A 367 -13.59 1.79 -8.22
CA ALA A 367 -13.57 3.18 -8.69
C ALA A 367 -12.44 3.50 -9.69
N TYR A 368 -11.49 2.58 -9.86
CA TYR A 368 -10.44 2.64 -10.88
C TYR A 368 -10.63 1.59 -11.98
N ARG A 369 -11.76 0.86 -12.02
CA ARG A 369 -11.96 -0.15 -13.05
C ARG A 369 -12.22 0.48 -14.41
N THR A 370 -11.46 0.04 -15.39
CA THR A 370 -11.71 0.23 -16.82
C THR A 370 -11.97 -1.11 -17.50
N GLN A 371 -12.59 -1.09 -18.67
CA GLN A 371 -12.62 -2.19 -19.63
C GLN A 371 -11.74 -1.80 -20.83
N ARG A 372 -10.58 -2.46 -20.96
CA ARG A 372 -9.69 -2.32 -22.11
C ARG A 372 -9.50 -3.69 -22.74
N PHE A 373 -9.65 -3.75 -24.07
CA PHE A 373 -9.67 -5.02 -24.79
C PHE A 373 -10.71 -5.99 -24.17
N GLU A 374 -10.37 -7.27 -24.02
CA GLU A 374 -11.27 -8.31 -23.50
C GLU A 374 -11.32 -8.40 -21.97
N LYS A 375 -10.64 -7.50 -21.22
CA LYS A 375 -10.51 -7.63 -19.75
C LYS A 375 -10.76 -6.32 -19.02
N ALA A 376 -11.53 -6.39 -17.93
CA ALA A 376 -11.62 -5.28 -16.97
C ALA A 376 -10.66 -5.44 -15.80
N TYR A 377 -9.91 -4.38 -15.52
CA TYR A 377 -8.94 -4.30 -14.43
C TYR A 377 -8.91 -2.89 -13.82
N SER A 378 -8.28 -2.77 -12.64
CA SER A 378 -8.09 -1.48 -11.98
C SER A 378 -6.86 -0.75 -12.52
N THR A 379 -7.05 0.49 -12.98
CA THR A 379 -6.00 1.42 -13.44
C THR A 379 -5.36 2.22 -12.29
N SER A 380 -5.57 1.80 -11.04
CA SER A 380 -5.08 2.52 -9.85
C SER A 380 -3.56 2.70 -9.88
N ILE A 381 -2.79 1.81 -10.51
CA ILE A 381 -1.33 1.96 -10.68
C ILE A 381 -0.97 3.02 -11.74
N GLU A 382 -1.75 3.18 -12.80
CA GLU A 382 -1.59 4.29 -13.76
C GLU A 382 -1.86 5.64 -13.08
N GLY A 383 -2.89 5.69 -12.23
CA GLY A 383 -3.14 6.87 -11.40
C GLY A 383 -2.03 7.14 -10.37
N PHE A 384 -1.32 6.11 -9.92
CA PHE A 384 -0.11 6.29 -9.11
C PHE A 384 1.01 6.89 -9.96
N ARG A 385 1.24 6.39 -11.18
CA ARG A 385 2.22 6.95 -12.11
C ARG A 385 2.02 8.46 -12.34
N PHE A 386 0.81 8.90 -12.70
CA PHE A 386 0.55 10.34 -12.87
C PHE A 386 0.83 11.17 -11.62
N GLN A 387 0.50 10.62 -10.44
CA GLN A 387 0.80 11.30 -9.18
C GLN A 387 2.30 11.49 -8.95
N GLU A 388 3.11 10.49 -9.29
CA GLU A 388 4.56 10.58 -9.12
C GLU A 388 5.19 11.48 -10.20
N ILE A 389 4.66 11.49 -11.42
CA ILE A 389 5.03 12.46 -12.47
C ILE A 389 4.78 13.90 -11.99
N GLN A 390 3.58 14.17 -11.46
CA GLN A 390 3.22 15.49 -10.95
C GLN A 390 4.20 15.95 -9.85
N ARG A 391 4.47 15.07 -8.89
CA ARG A 391 5.40 15.36 -7.77
C ARG A 391 6.83 15.58 -8.22
N ALA A 392 7.32 14.82 -9.18
CA ALA A 392 8.62 15.05 -9.77
C ALA A 392 8.68 16.44 -10.44
N GLY A 393 7.62 16.84 -11.14
CA GLY A 393 7.48 18.18 -11.71
C GLY A 393 7.49 19.28 -10.65
N ASP A 394 6.72 19.11 -9.57
CA ASP A 394 6.68 20.07 -8.47
C ASP A 394 8.04 20.18 -7.74
N TYR A 395 8.73 19.06 -7.55
CA TYR A 395 10.10 19.04 -7.02
C TYR A 395 11.05 19.85 -7.91
N LEU A 396 11.06 19.62 -9.22
CA LEU A 396 11.89 20.37 -10.15
C LEU A 396 11.56 21.86 -10.17
N ALA A 397 10.27 22.22 -10.11
CA ALA A 397 9.84 23.61 -10.03
C ALA A 397 10.36 24.29 -8.76
N ALA A 398 10.25 23.61 -7.60
CA ALA A 398 10.77 24.11 -6.34
C ALA A 398 12.30 24.29 -6.40
N GLN A 399 13.05 23.34 -6.97
CA GLN A 399 14.51 23.44 -7.12
C GLN A 399 14.95 24.62 -7.99
N ARG A 400 14.14 24.99 -9.00
CA ARG A 400 14.42 26.18 -9.83
C ARG A 400 14.09 27.50 -9.15
N GLY A 401 13.08 27.54 -8.30
CA GLY A 401 12.74 28.71 -7.48
C GLY A 401 13.66 28.92 -6.28
N LEU A 402 14.52 27.94 -5.97
CA LEU A 402 15.56 28.01 -4.93
C LEU A 402 16.93 28.51 -5.47
N LYS A 403 17.02 28.88 -6.75
CA LYS A 403 18.23 29.42 -7.37
C LYS A 403 18.25 30.93 -7.44
#